data_AF-A0A935FJ68-F1
#
_entry.id   AF-A0A935FJ68-F1
#
_cell.length_a   1.000
_cell.length_b   1.000
_cell.length_c   1.000
_cell.angle_alpha   90.00
_cell.angle_beta   90.00
_cell.angle_gamma   90.00
#
_symmetry.space_group_name_H-M   'P 1'
#
loop_
_entity.id
_entity.type
_entity.pdbx_description
1 polymer ?
#
loop_
_entity_poly.entity_id
_entity_poly.type
_entity_poly.pdbx_seq_one_letter_code
_entity_poly.pdbx_strand_id
1 'polypeptide(L)'
;MSLHRRLRACPWSTWPEPFGVVPVAHLRSVVDGTGPVTTLLQPGPVIRSDAPLLRAVVRMNDLGVRQLLVVDAETESRLVGILAMSDLVRAHARAAPTGPRPAGLQRPGPLPELVARSLMVPPIEVSGSAKVQDLASQLRDGGAKAFVVREGADEFGVLLPEHLLEFARDEDLEKMLIAADLARPAPTVTEGADVAALVEAMREDGTEATVVVDAQTGSLPGW
;
A
#
# COMPACT_ATOMS: atom_id res chain seq x y z
N MET A 1 2.60 30.11 16.21
CA MET A 1 2.06 29.25 17.28
C MET A 1 2.42 27.81 16.96
N SER A 2 3.54 27.31 17.50
CA SER A 2 4.03 25.95 17.22
C SER A 2 3.39 24.95 18.18
N LEU A 3 2.55 24.07 17.65
CA LEU A 3 1.97 22.92 18.36
C LEU A 3 3.02 21.81 18.50
N HIS A 4 3.83 21.87 19.56
CA HIS A 4 4.62 20.73 20.00
C HIS A 4 3.70 19.67 20.63
N ARG A 5 3.22 18.75 19.78
CA ARG A 5 2.49 17.55 20.19
C ARG A 5 3.47 16.64 20.94
N ARG A 6 3.44 16.68 22.27
CA ARG A 6 4.17 15.71 23.12
C ARG A 6 3.60 14.32 22.84
N LEU A 7 4.29 13.55 22.00
CA LEU A 7 4.07 12.11 21.88
C LEU A 7 4.41 11.50 23.24
N ARG A 8 3.39 11.10 24.02
CA ARG A 8 3.61 10.27 25.20
C ARG A 8 4.28 8.99 24.72
N ALA A 9 5.43 8.66 25.31
CA ALA A 9 6.09 7.38 25.08
C ALA A 9 5.05 6.28 25.32
N CYS A 10 4.67 5.59 24.24
CA CYS A 10 3.70 4.53 24.33
C CYS A 10 4.34 3.36 25.09
N PRO A 11 3.63 2.72 26.05
CA PRO A 11 4.18 1.69 26.93
C PRO A 11 4.63 0.39 26.21
N TRP A 12 4.62 0.36 24.88
CA TRP A 12 5.02 -0.77 24.04
C TRP A 12 6.33 -0.52 23.28
N SER A 13 7.09 0.55 23.55
CA SER A 13 8.28 0.90 22.76
C SER A 13 9.59 0.23 23.20
N THR A 14 9.58 -0.76 24.09
CA THR A 14 10.80 -1.38 24.67
C THR A 14 10.81 -2.90 24.62
N TRP A 15 10.14 -3.52 23.65
CA TRP A 15 10.26 -4.96 23.46
C TRP A 15 11.61 -5.30 22.82
N PRO A 16 12.40 -6.22 23.39
CA PRO A 16 13.52 -6.81 22.65
C PRO A 16 12.91 -7.63 21.51
N GLU A 17 12.89 -7.08 20.29
CA GLU A 17 12.23 -7.74 19.15
C GLU A 17 13.00 -9.03 18.80
N PRO A 18 12.48 -10.23 19.14
CA PRO A 18 13.23 -11.47 18.98
C PRO A 18 13.21 -11.98 17.53
N PHE A 19 12.49 -11.27 16.66
CA PHE A 19 12.30 -11.64 15.27
C PHE A 19 12.91 -10.60 14.35
N GLY A 20 13.77 -11.08 13.46
CA GLY A 20 14.30 -10.27 12.37
C GLY A 20 13.53 -10.53 11.08
N VAL A 21 13.33 -9.47 10.30
CA VAL A 21 12.98 -9.54 8.89
C VAL A 21 14.22 -9.23 8.06
N VAL A 22 14.33 -9.84 6.89
CA VAL A 22 15.28 -9.38 5.88
C VAL A 22 14.47 -8.69 4.79
N PRO A 23 14.55 -7.36 4.67
CA PRO A 23 13.92 -6.67 3.55
C PRO A 23 14.44 -7.25 2.24
N VAL A 24 13.55 -7.46 1.28
CA VAL A 24 13.92 -7.99 -0.05
C VAL A 24 15.01 -7.11 -0.70
N ALA A 25 14.97 -5.80 -0.46
CA ALA A 25 16.01 -4.86 -0.90
C ALA A 25 17.42 -5.24 -0.39
N HIS A 26 17.55 -5.80 0.82
CA HIS A 26 18.84 -6.19 1.41
C HIS A 26 19.29 -7.59 0.99
N LEU A 27 18.37 -8.52 0.73
CA LEU A 27 18.75 -9.82 0.13
C LEU A 27 19.48 -9.61 -1.20
N ARG A 28 19.06 -8.58 -1.95
CA ARG A 28 19.60 -8.26 -3.26
C ARG A 28 21.01 -7.66 -3.22
N SER A 29 21.43 -7.01 -2.13
CA SER A 29 22.82 -6.54 -1.97
C SER A 29 23.82 -7.65 -1.62
N VAL A 30 23.33 -8.87 -1.33
CA VAL A 30 24.16 -10.03 -0.98
C VAL A 30 24.18 -11.09 -2.07
N VAL A 31 23.47 -10.87 -3.18
CA VAL A 31 23.51 -11.76 -4.36
C VAL A 31 24.94 -11.92 -4.90
N ASP A 32 25.80 -10.92 -4.71
CA ASP A 32 27.22 -10.94 -5.13
C ASP A 32 28.20 -11.33 -4.01
N GLY A 33 27.73 -11.62 -2.79
CA GLY A 33 28.58 -11.77 -1.59
C GLY A 33 28.32 -13.02 -0.75
N THR A 34 29.38 -13.66 -0.28
CA THR A 34 29.36 -14.79 0.67
C THR A 34 29.17 -14.35 2.14
N GLY A 35 28.19 -13.50 2.40
CA GLY A 35 27.84 -13.05 3.75
C GLY A 35 26.74 -13.91 4.41
N PRO A 36 26.79 -14.16 5.73
CA PRO A 36 25.70 -14.86 6.40
C PRO A 36 24.44 -13.99 6.46
N VAL A 37 23.26 -14.56 6.15
CA VAL A 37 21.95 -13.85 6.15
C VAL A 37 21.66 -13.11 7.46
N THR A 38 22.26 -13.57 8.57
CA THR A 38 22.13 -12.93 9.88
C THR A 38 22.62 -11.49 9.92
N THR A 39 23.51 -11.07 9.03
CA THR A 39 23.97 -9.67 8.94
C THR A 39 22.94 -8.75 8.28
N LEU A 40 21.93 -9.32 7.61
CA LEU A 40 20.87 -8.59 6.93
C LEU A 40 19.57 -8.53 7.75
N LEU A 41 19.51 -9.27 8.87
CA LEU A 41 18.35 -9.27 9.75
C LEU A 41 18.20 -7.89 10.39
N GLN A 42 17.02 -7.33 10.23
CA GLN A 42 16.58 -6.12 10.90
C GLN A 42 15.40 -6.43 11.80
N PRO A 43 15.24 -5.74 12.94
CA PRO A 43 14.06 -5.90 13.79
C PRO A 43 12.77 -5.75 12.97
N GLY A 44 11.90 -6.76 13.06
CA GLY A 44 10.66 -6.82 12.30
C GLY A 44 9.49 -6.27 13.10
N PRO A 45 8.63 -5.42 12.53
CA PRO A 45 7.49 -4.87 13.25
C PRO A 45 6.50 -5.97 13.63
N VAL A 46 6.23 -6.13 14.93
CA VAL A 46 5.38 -7.20 15.47
C VAL A 46 3.97 -6.76 15.84
N ILE A 47 3.02 -7.69 15.83
CA ILE A 47 1.70 -7.58 16.43
C ILE A 47 1.28 -8.91 17.09
N ARG A 48 0.56 -8.85 18.21
CA ARG A 48 0.03 -10.05 18.87
C ARG A 48 -1.13 -10.66 18.08
N SER A 49 -1.26 -11.98 18.13
CA SER A 49 -2.32 -12.74 17.45
C SER A 49 -3.72 -12.45 17.97
N ASP A 50 -3.85 -11.95 19.20
CA ASP A 50 -5.11 -11.52 19.82
C ASP A 50 -5.45 -10.04 19.57
N ALA A 51 -4.56 -9.29 18.91
CA ALA A 51 -4.80 -7.89 18.64
C ALA A 51 -5.93 -7.71 17.60
N PRO A 52 -6.84 -6.74 17.78
CA PRO A 52 -7.86 -6.43 16.77
C PRO A 52 -7.22 -6.05 15.43
N LEU A 53 -7.80 -6.49 14.31
CA LEU A 53 -7.27 -6.19 12.96
C LEU A 53 -7.14 -4.68 12.69
N LEU A 54 -8.06 -3.86 13.20
CA LEU A 54 -7.97 -2.41 13.09
C LEU A 54 -6.67 -1.87 13.70
N ARG A 55 -6.20 -2.47 14.79
CA ARG A 55 -4.92 -2.12 15.43
C ARG A 55 -3.73 -2.49 14.54
N ALA A 56 -3.83 -3.56 13.76
CA ALA A 56 -2.82 -3.92 12.76
C ALA A 56 -2.71 -2.86 11.67
N VAL A 57 -3.85 -2.41 11.12
CA VAL A 57 -3.90 -1.35 10.10
C VAL A 57 -3.26 -0.06 10.61
N VAL A 58 -3.67 0.39 11.81
CA VAL A 58 -3.11 1.60 12.42
C VAL A 58 -1.60 1.46 12.61
N ARG A 59 -1.13 0.31 13.13
CA ARG A 59 0.30 0.06 13.33
C ARG A 59 1.09 0.01 12.03
N MET A 60 0.55 -0.61 10.98
CA MET A 60 1.16 -0.62 9.65
C MET A 60 1.31 0.80 9.10
N ASN A 61 0.26 1.62 9.23
CA ASN A 61 0.26 3.01 8.79
C ASN A 61 1.26 3.88 9.59
N ASP A 62 1.24 3.76 10.92
CA ASP A 62 2.13 4.54 11.81
C ASP A 62 3.61 4.23 11.55
N LEU A 63 3.93 2.98 11.21
CA LEU A 63 5.30 2.54 10.92
C LEU A 63 5.69 2.68 9.44
N GLY A 64 4.74 2.99 8.55
CA GLY A 64 4.98 3.03 7.11
C GLY A 64 5.32 1.66 6.50
N VAL A 65 4.86 0.57 7.10
CA VAL A 65 5.14 -0.81 6.66
C VAL A 65 3.89 -1.48 6.10
N ARG A 66 4.06 -2.39 5.15
CA ARG A 66 2.94 -3.14 4.53
C ARG A 66 2.70 -4.52 5.14
N GLN A 67 3.54 -4.94 6.08
CA GLN A 67 3.50 -6.25 6.70
C GLN A 67 3.89 -6.17 8.18
N LEU A 68 3.29 -7.03 9.00
CA LEU A 68 3.60 -7.22 10.41
C LEU A 68 3.86 -8.70 10.68
N LEU A 69 4.83 -8.98 11.55
CA LEU A 69 5.02 -10.30 12.12
C LEU A 69 3.94 -10.55 13.18
N VAL A 70 3.22 -11.66 13.08
CA VAL A 70 2.21 -12.05 14.06
C VAL A 70 2.84 -12.96 15.09
N VAL A 71 2.85 -12.55 16.34
CA VAL A 71 3.41 -13.31 17.47
C VAL A 71 2.29 -13.84 18.35
N ASP A 72 2.55 -14.95 19.02
CA ASP A 72 1.63 -15.57 19.95
C ASP A 72 1.32 -14.63 21.13
N ALA A 73 0.04 -14.52 21.50
CA ALA A 73 -0.43 -13.58 22.51
C ALA A 73 0.03 -13.92 23.94
N GLU A 74 0.27 -15.20 24.23
CA GLU A 74 0.66 -15.65 25.58
C GLU A 74 2.17 -15.60 25.76
N THR A 75 2.89 -16.10 24.75
CA THR A 75 4.34 -16.31 24.84
C THR A 75 5.16 -15.17 24.26
N GLU A 76 4.62 -14.41 23.29
CA GLU A 76 5.23 -13.30 22.52
C GLU A 76 6.59 -13.60 21.85
N SER A 77 7.15 -14.76 22.12
CA SER A 77 8.44 -15.29 21.65
C SER A 77 8.26 -16.37 20.58
N ARG A 78 7.00 -16.69 20.24
CA ARG A 78 6.65 -17.61 19.16
C ARG A 78 6.04 -16.85 17.99
N LEU A 79 6.68 -16.95 16.82
CA LEU A 79 6.12 -16.46 15.57
C LEU A 79 4.96 -17.37 15.15
N VAL A 80 3.80 -16.78 14.95
CA VAL A 80 2.58 -17.45 14.47
C VAL A 80 2.44 -17.30 12.96
N GLY A 81 2.80 -16.15 12.40
CA GLY A 81 2.72 -15.90 10.96
C GLY A 81 3.09 -14.48 10.55
N ILE A 82 2.67 -14.09 9.35
CA ILE A 82 2.84 -12.75 8.79
C ILE A 82 1.46 -12.25 8.37
N LEU A 83 1.18 -10.98 8.64
CA LEU A 83 -0.04 -10.29 8.22
C LEU A 83 0.34 -9.18 7.25
N ALA A 84 -0.14 -9.21 6.02
CA ALA A 84 0.06 -8.14 5.04
C ALA A 84 -1.19 -7.27 4.86
N MET A 85 -1.00 -6.03 4.37
CA MET A 85 -2.13 -5.15 4.00
C MET A 85 -3.08 -5.80 2.99
N SER A 86 -2.55 -6.56 2.02
CA SER A 86 -3.38 -7.27 1.04
C SER A 86 -4.26 -8.35 1.68
N ASP A 87 -3.83 -8.98 2.77
CA ASP A 87 -4.64 -9.94 3.52
C ASP A 87 -5.80 -9.26 4.24
N LEU A 88 -5.55 -8.07 4.79
CA LEU A 88 -6.58 -7.25 5.43
C LEU A 88 -7.64 -6.82 4.42
N VAL A 89 -7.23 -6.35 3.24
CA VAL A 89 -8.15 -5.98 2.15
C VAL A 89 -8.95 -7.20 1.69
N ARG A 90 -8.31 -8.34 1.42
CA ARG A 90 -9.00 -9.58 1.03
C ARG A 90 -9.96 -10.11 2.10
N ALA A 91 -9.56 -10.05 3.38
CA ALA A 91 -10.44 -10.44 4.48
C ALA A 91 -11.66 -9.53 4.57
N HIS A 92 -11.48 -8.22 4.39
CA HIS A 92 -12.58 -7.27 4.42
C HIS A 92 -13.51 -7.42 3.22
N ALA A 93 -12.96 -7.62 2.02
CA ALA A 93 -13.73 -7.91 0.81
C ALA A 93 -14.61 -9.16 0.97
N ARG A 94 -14.08 -10.23 1.59
CA ARG A 94 -14.85 -11.46 1.87
C ARG A 94 -15.90 -11.28 2.96
N ALA A 95 -15.69 -10.38 3.92
CA ALA A 95 -16.63 -10.09 4.98
C ALA A 95 -17.74 -9.11 4.54
N ALA A 96 -17.52 -8.38 3.44
CA ALA A 96 -18.53 -7.52 2.86
C ALA A 96 -19.71 -8.37 2.35
N PRO A 97 -20.96 -8.06 2.75
CA PRO A 97 -22.11 -8.83 2.31
C PRO A 97 -22.30 -8.65 0.79
N THR A 98 -22.15 -9.73 0.03
CA THR A 98 -22.32 -9.77 -1.44
C THR A 98 -23.78 -9.88 -1.90
N GLY A 99 -24.75 -9.58 -1.04
CA GLY A 99 -26.18 -9.79 -1.32
C GLY A 99 -27.06 -8.59 -0.93
N PRO A 100 -28.30 -8.55 -1.45
CA PRO A 100 -29.30 -7.56 -1.05
C PRO A 100 -29.46 -7.62 0.48
N ARG A 101 -29.14 -6.50 1.11
CA ARG A 101 -29.07 -6.38 2.57
C ARG A 101 -30.42 -6.78 3.19
N PRO A 102 -30.48 -7.78 4.09
CA PRO A 102 -31.73 -8.13 4.75
C PRO A 102 -32.23 -6.91 5.55
N ALA A 103 -33.47 -6.51 5.27
CA ALA A 103 -34.14 -5.43 5.97
C ALA A 103 -34.32 -5.82 7.45
N GLY A 104 -33.54 -5.23 8.36
CA GLY A 104 -33.75 -5.40 9.81
C GLY A 104 -32.50 -5.44 10.69
N LEU A 105 -31.29 -5.65 10.14
CA LEU A 105 -30.07 -5.55 10.94
C LEU A 105 -29.68 -4.08 11.12
N GLN A 106 -29.93 -3.54 12.33
CA GLN A 106 -29.46 -2.22 12.72
C GLN A 106 -27.95 -2.14 12.57
N ARG A 107 -27.51 -1.15 11.77
CA ARG A 107 -26.09 -0.83 11.56
C ARG A 107 -25.42 -0.62 12.94
N PRO A 108 -24.19 -1.15 13.17
CA PRO A 108 -23.23 -0.41 14.00
C PRO A 108 -23.24 1.03 13.49
N GLY A 109 -23.48 2.02 14.36
CA GLY A 109 -23.75 3.41 13.97
C GLY A 109 -22.88 3.88 12.79
N PRO A 110 -23.43 4.68 11.86
CA PRO A 110 -22.85 4.88 10.54
C PRO A 110 -21.36 5.19 10.68
N LEU A 111 -20.53 4.23 10.24
CA LEU A 111 -19.18 4.59 9.82
C LEU A 111 -19.38 5.76 8.86
N PRO A 112 -18.62 6.87 9.00
CA PRO A 112 -18.69 7.94 8.00
C PRO A 112 -18.59 7.26 6.64
N GLU A 113 -19.52 7.59 5.73
CA GLU A 113 -19.50 7.03 4.38
C GLU A 113 -18.15 7.40 3.77
N LEU A 114 -17.22 6.44 3.85
CA LEU A 114 -15.91 6.55 3.25
C LEU A 114 -16.16 6.40 1.76
N VAL A 115 -16.19 7.53 1.10
CA VAL A 115 -16.19 7.64 -0.35
C VAL A 115 -14.75 7.61 -0.84
N ALA A 116 -14.56 7.24 -2.11
CA ALA A 116 -13.24 7.11 -2.73
C ALA A 116 -12.35 8.33 -2.44
N ARG A 117 -12.88 9.55 -2.58
CA ARG A 117 -12.14 10.80 -2.27
C ARG A 117 -11.51 10.87 -0.88
N SER A 118 -12.05 10.18 0.11
CA SER A 118 -11.52 10.15 1.48
C SER A 118 -10.35 9.17 1.66
N LEU A 119 -10.17 8.26 0.72
CA LEU A 119 -9.11 7.23 0.71
C LEU A 119 -8.01 7.55 -0.31
N MET A 120 -8.27 8.46 -1.23
CA MET A 120 -7.35 8.84 -2.28
C MET A 120 -6.06 9.46 -1.73
N VAL A 121 -4.96 9.15 -2.42
CA VAL A 121 -3.68 9.86 -2.28
C VAL A 121 -3.49 10.68 -3.55
N PRO A 122 -3.00 11.94 -3.47
CA PRO A 122 -2.71 12.72 -4.67
C PRO A 122 -1.73 11.96 -5.58
N PRO A 123 -2.13 11.60 -6.80
CA PRO A 123 -1.22 10.96 -7.73
C PRO A 123 -0.30 12.01 -8.36
N ILE A 124 0.89 11.59 -8.78
CA ILE A 124 1.70 12.38 -9.70
C ILE A 124 1.36 11.91 -11.12
N GLU A 125 0.67 12.74 -11.88
CA GLU A 125 0.41 12.46 -13.30
C GLU A 125 1.71 12.68 -14.09
N VAL A 126 2.07 11.70 -14.93
CA VAL A 126 3.29 11.73 -15.73
C VAL A 126 2.97 11.34 -17.18
N SER A 127 3.79 11.83 -18.10
CA SER A 127 3.73 11.42 -19.50
C SER A 127 4.07 9.93 -19.64
N GLY A 128 3.39 9.21 -20.53
CA GLY A 128 3.77 7.84 -20.89
C GLY A 128 5.21 7.74 -21.43
N SER A 129 5.74 8.82 -21.99
CA SER A 129 7.13 8.92 -22.45
C SER A 129 8.15 9.33 -21.38
N ALA A 130 7.71 9.54 -20.13
CA ALA A 130 8.63 9.89 -19.04
C ALA A 130 9.61 8.75 -18.79
N LYS A 131 10.89 9.07 -18.56
CA LYS A 131 11.91 8.05 -18.32
C LYS A 131 11.76 7.43 -16.95
N VAL A 132 11.92 6.11 -16.86
CA VAL A 132 11.84 5.37 -15.59
C VAL A 132 12.86 5.90 -14.57
N GLN A 133 14.06 6.27 -15.02
CA GLN A 133 15.10 6.88 -14.17
C GLN A 133 14.64 8.15 -13.43
N ASP A 134 13.91 9.03 -14.13
CA ASP A 134 13.42 10.27 -13.56
C ASP A 134 12.33 9.97 -12.51
N LEU A 135 11.45 9.02 -12.79
CA LEU A 135 10.39 8.58 -11.88
C LEU A 135 10.97 7.90 -10.62
N ALA A 136 11.98 7.04 -10.79
CA ALA A 136 12.68 6.40 -9.68
C ALA A 136 13.38 7.42 -8.77
N SER A 137 13.94 8.49 -9.35
CA SER A 137 14.53 9.59 -8.58
C SER A 137 13.46 10.39 -7.82
N GLN A 138 12.34 10.74 -8.47
CA GLN A 138 11.21 11.38 -7.80
C GLN A 138 10.62 10.53 -6.67
N LEU A 139 10.57 9.21 -6.84
CA LEU A 139 10.11 8.28 -5.80
C LEU A 139 11.02 8.34 -4.56
N ARG A 140 12.35 8.34 -4.77
CA ARG A 140 13.34 8.42 -3.68
C ARG A 140 13.30 9.77 -2.96
N ASP A 141 13.19 10.86 -3.71
CA ASP A 141 13.35 12.22 -3.17
C ASP A 141 12.03 12.82 -2.67
N GLY A 142 10.91 12.49 -3.32
CA GLY A 142 9.60 13.11 -3.11
C GLY A 142 8.60 12.25 -2.33
N GLY A 143 8.90 10.98 -2.09
CA GLY A 143 7.98 10.06 -1.39
C GLY A 143 6.67 9.82 -2.15
N ALA A 144 6.69 9.96 -3.48
CA ALA A 144 5.54 9.66 -4.33
C ALA A 144 5.03 8.23 -4.06
N LYS A 145 3.72 8.06 -3.86
CA LYS A 145 3.16 6.72 -3.57
C LYS A 145 2.75 5.95 -4.82
N ALA A 146 2.47 6.68 -5.91
CA ALA A 146 2.11 6.14 -7.21
C ALA A 146 2.26 7.24 -8.26
N PHE A 147 2.51 6.82 -9.50
CA PHE A 147 2.38 7.69 -10.68
C PHE A 147 1.20 7.21 -11.51
N VAL A 148 0.49 8.15 -12.13
CA VAL A 148 -0.58 7.86 -13.07
C VAL A 148 -0.10 8.26 -14.46
N VAL A 149 -0.22 7.32 -15.39
CA VAL A 149 0.09 7.50 -16.81
C VAL A 149 -1.23 7.56 -17.55
N ARG A 150 -1.43 8.58 -18.37
CA ARG A 150 -2.60 8.66 -19.23
C ARG A 150 -2.29 8.05 -20.60
N GLU A 151 -2.97 6.96 -20.95
CA GLU A 151 -2.77 6.21 -22.20
C GLU A 151 -3.78 6.60 -23.30
N GLY A 152 -4.88 7.24 -22.93
CA GLY A 152 -5.92 7.72 -23.84
C GLY A 152 -6.75 8.85 -23.25
N ALA A 153 -7.94 9.10 -23.79
CA ALA A 153 -8.86 10.08 -23.21
C ALA A 153 -9.33 9.65 -21.81
N ASP A 154 -9.65 8.36 -21.66
CA ASP A 154 -10.26 7.77 -20.45
C ASP A 154 -9.51 6.51 -19.96
N GLU A 155 -8.35 6.21 -20.54
CA GLU A 155 -7.53 5.05 -20.18
C GLU A 155 -6.34 5.49 -19.32
N PHE A 156 -6.22 4.87 -18.15
CA PHE A 156 -5.18 5.18 -17.18
C PHE A 156 -4.36 3.93 -16.84
N GLY A 157 -3.05 4.10 -16.90
CA GLY A 157 -2.08 3.20 -16.32
C GLY A 157 -1.60 3.70 -14.96
N VAL A 158 -1.27 2.79 -14.05
CA VAL A 158 -0.67 3.11 -12.76
C VAL A 158 0.72 2.47 -12.65
N LEU A 159 1.65 3.27 -12.16
CA LEU A 159 3.00 2.85 -11.78
C LEU A 159 3.14 2.92 -10.27
N LEU A 160 3.27 1.76 -9.66
CA LEU A 160 3.56 1.63 -8.24
C LEU A 160 5.07 1.58 -8.01
N PRO A 161 5.55 1.96 -6.81
CA PRO A 161 6.96 1.89 -6.44
C PRO A 161 7.60 0.54 -6.75
N GLU A 162 6.89 -0.55 -6.48
CA GLU A 162 7.29 -1.93 -6.75
C GLU A 162 7.57 -2.18 -8.24
N HIS A 163 6.78 -1.57 -9.15
CA HIS A 163 7.01 -1.69 -10.59
C HIS A 163 8.32 -1.01 -10.98
N LEU A 164 8.60 0.20 -10.46
CA LEU A 164 9.82 0.94 -10.79
C LEU A 164 11.08 0.26 -10.20
N LEU A 165 10.98 -0.21 -8.96
CA LEU A 165 12.09 -0.85 -8.22
C LEU A 165 12.47 -2.24 -8.76
N GLU A 166 11.62 -2.85 -9.57
CA GLU A 166 11.95 -4.05 -10.32
C GLU A 166 12.93 -3.77 -11.47
N PHE A 167 12.87 -2.60 -12.10
CA PHE A 167 13.71 -2.27 -13.28
C PHE A 167 14.87 -1.32 -12.98
N ALA A 168 14.81 -0.53 -11.90
CA ALA A 168 15.91 0.33 -11.44
C ALA A 168 17.18 -0.44 -10.99
N ARG A 169 17.28 -1.73 -11.32
CA ARG A 169 18.37 -2.65 -10.99
C ARG A 169 19.35 -2.83 -12.14
N ASP A 170 18.84 -2.64 -13.34
CA ASP A 170 19.57 -2.82 -14.58
C ASP A 170 19.74 -1.42 -15.17
N GLU A 171 20.95 -0.88 -15.02
CA GLU A 171 21.26 0.49 -15.46
C GLU A 171 21.08 0.70 -16.96
N ASP A 172 21.06 -0.38 -17.75
CA ASP A 172 20.83 -0.31 -19.19
C ASP A 172 19.32 -0.29 -19.47
N LEU A 173 18.54 -1.17 -18.83
CA LEU A 173 17.08 -1.17 -18.93
C LEU A 173 16.47 0.12 -18.37
N GLU A 174 16.95 0.64 -17.25
CA GLU A 174 16.45 1.87 -16.63
C GLU A 174 16.56 3.08 -17.58
N LYS A 175 17.58 3.11 -18.44
CA LYS A 175 17.79 4.17 -19.44
C LYS A 175 16.95 3.98 -20.70
N MET A 176 16.52 2.76 -20.99
CA MET A 176 15.76 2.39 -22.18
C MET A 176 14.25 2.46 -21.97
N LEU A 177 13.77 2.18 -20.76
CA LEU A 177 12.34 2.08 -20.45
C LEU A 177 11.70 3.44 -20.20
N ILE A 178 10.46 3.57 -20.66
CA ILE A 178 9.58 4.70 -20.35
C ILE A 178 8.41 4.26 -19.47
N ALA A 179 7.70 5.24 -18.92
CA ALA A 179 6.58 5.02 -18.02
C ALA A 179 5.51 4.09 -18.61
N ALA A 180 5.18 4.26 -19.90
CA ALA A 180 4.20 3.43 -20.60
C ALA A 180 4.59 1.95 -20.67
N ASP A 181 5.89 1.62 -20.72
CA ASP A 181 6.34 0.22 -20.78
C ASP A 181 6.07 -0.54 -19.48
N LEU A 182 6.02 0.20 -18.36
CA LEU A 182 5.88 -0.35 -17.02
C LEU A 182 4.48 -0.14 -16.42
N ALA A 183 3.69 0.75 -17.01
CA ALA A 183 2.36 1.10 -16.52
C ALA A 183 1.47 -0.14 -16.58
N ARG A 184 0.72 -0.37 -15.51
CA ARG A 184 -0.30 -1.42 -15.47
C ARG A 184 -1.66 -0.77 -15.67
N PRO A 185 -2.54 -1.32 -16.53
CA PRO A 185 -3.91 -0.86 -16.62
C PRO A 185 -4.54 -0.81 -15.23
N ALA A 186 -5.24 0.26 -14.92
CA ALA A 186 -5.93 0.42 -13.65
C ALA A 186 -7.40 0.75 -13.88
N PRO A 187 -8.33 0.07 -13.18
CA PRO A 187 -9.74 0.44 -13.24
C PRO A 187 -9.94 1.87 -12.77
N THR A 188 -10.98 2.50 -13.31
CA THR A 188 -11.41 3.83 -12.89
C THR A 188 -12.69 3.75 -12.06
N VAL A 189 -12.76 4.56 -11.01
CA VAL A 189 -14.00 4.79 -10.25
C VAL A 189 -14.22 6.28 -10.05
N THR A 190 -15.46 6.69 -9.84
CA THR A 190 -15.77 8.10 -9.57
C THR A 190 -15.43 8.48 -8.12
N GLU A 191 -15.14 9.76 -7.87
CA GLU A 191 -14.81 10.25 -6.52
C GLU A 191 -15.88 9.99 -5.44
N GLY A 192 -17.13 9.85 -5.86
CA GLY A 192 -18.28 9.53 -5.01
C GLY A 192 -18.52 8.04 -4.83
N ALA A 193 -17.75 7.17 -5.50
CA ALA A 193 -17.86 5.73 -5.34
C ALA A 193 -17.63 5.33 -3.87
N ASP A 194 -18.43 4.40 -3.38
CA ASP A 194 -18.21 3.83 -2.05
C ASP A 194 -17.02 2.84 -2.05
N VAL A 195 -16.56 2.46 -0.85
CA VAL A 195 -15.45 1.52 -0.71
C VAL A 195 -15.76 0.16 -1.36
N ALA A 196 -17.02 -0.28 -1.39
CA ALA A 196 -17.38 -1.57 -1.96
C ALA A 196 -17.17 -1.57 -3.47
N ALA A 197 -17.61 -0.51 -4.16
CA ALA A 197 -17.36 -0.31 -5.58
C ALA A 197 -15.86 -0.26 -5.91
N LEU A 198 -15.06 0.42 -5.08
CA LEU A 198 -13.61 0.47 -5.26
C LEU A 198 -12.96 -0.90 -5.11
N VAL A 199 -13.34 -1.66 -4.07
CA VAL A 199 -12.81 -3.02 -3.83
C VAL A 199 -13.24 -3.99 -4.93
N GLU A 200 -14.47 -3.89 -5.42
CA GLU A 200 -14.93 -4.70 -6.54
C GLU A 200 -14.15 -4.40 -7.82
N ALA A 201 -13.93 -3.13 -8.16
CA ALA A 201 -13.13 -2.74 -9.31
C ALA A 201 -11.70 -3.31 -9.25
N MET A 202 -11.02 -3.21 -8.09
CA MET A 202 -9.70 -3.82 -7.90
C MET A 202 -9.71 -5.35 -8.05
N ARG A 203 -10.79 -5.99 -7.59
CA ARG A 203 -10.94 -7.45 -7.60
C ARG A 203 -11.17 -7.99 -9.01
N GLU A 204 -12.03 -7.34 -9.78
CA GLU A 204 -12.37 -7.76 -11.15
C GLU A 204 -11.14 -7.75 -12.06
N ASP A 205 -10.31 -6.71 -11.95
CA ASP A 205 -9.12 -6.57 -12.79
C ASP A 205 -7.86 -7.18 -12.16
N GLY A 206 -7.94 -7.64 -10.91
CA GLY A 206 -6.80 -8.18 -10.17
C GLY A 206 -5.70 -7.16 -9.93
N THR A 207 -6.04 -5.87 -9.88
CA THR A 207 -5.10 -4.77 -9.73
C THR A 207 -4.88 -4.38 -8.28
N GLU A 208 -3.71 -3.79 -8.00
CA GLU A 208 -3.37 -3.27 -6.67
C GLU A 208 -3.72 -1.79 -6.50
N ALA A 209 -4.21 -1.15 -7.56
CA ALA A 209 -4.58 0.25 -7.56
C ALA A 209 -5.79 0.51 -8.47
N THR A 210 -6.55 1.54 -8.10
CA THR A 210 -7.68 2.08 -8.85
C THR A 210 -7.47 3.58 -8.99
N VAL A 211 -7.72 4.11 -10.18
CA VAL A 211 -7.68 5.54 -10.44
C VAL A 211 -9.04 6.13 -10.11
N VAL A 212 -9.06 7.19 -9.32
CA VAL A 212 -10.30 7.88 -8.99
C VAL A 212 -10.40 9.14 -9.83
N VAL A 213 -11.52 9.28 -10.54
CA VAL A 213 -11.78 10.37 -11.49
C VAL A 213 -12.97 11.23 -11.05
N ASP A 214 -12.98 12.48 -11.49
CA ASP A 214 -14.12 13.37 -11.36
C ASP A 214 -15.30 12.84 -12.19
N ALA A 215 -16.49 12.82 -11.59
CA ALA A 215 -17.68 12.21 -12.20
C ALA A 215 -18.20 12.98 -13.43
N GLN A 216 -17.89 14.27 -13.57
CA GLN A 216 -18.36 15.11 -14.67
C GLN A 216 -17.36 15.17 -15.82
N THR A 217 -16.06 15.27 -15.50
CA THR A 217 -15.03 15.48 -16.51
C THR A 217 -14.32 14.19 -16.92
N GLY A 218 -14.40 13.12 -16.11
CA GLY A 218 -13.58 11.92 -16.28
C GLY A 218 -12.09 12.16 -16.04
N SER A 219 -11.70 13.37 -15.62
CA SER A 219 -10.30 13.71 -15.35
C SER A 219 -9.90 13.34 -13.93
N LEU A 220 -8.59 13.25 -13.67
CA LEU A 220 -8.09 13.23 -12.30
C LEU A 220 -8.61 14.46 -11.54
N PRO A 221 -9.06 14.32 -10.29
CA PRO A 221 -9.52 15.46 -9.52
C PRO A 221 -8.35 16.43 -9.29
N GLY A 222 -8.61 17.71 -9.51
CA GLY A 222 -7.69 18.78 -9.17
C GLY A 222 -7.59 18.91 -7.66
N TRP A 223 -6.39 18.70 -7.11
CA TRP A 223 -6.11 18.85 -5.69
C TRP A 223 -5.77 20.29 -5.32
#